data_AF-A0AAJ1CVS3-F1
#
_entry.id   AF-A0AAJ1CVS3-F1
#
_cell.length_a   1.000
_cell.length_b   1.000
_cell.length_c   1.000
_cell.angle_alpha   90.00
_cell.angle_beta   90.00
_cell.angle_gamma   90.00
#
_symmetry.space_group_name_H-M   'P 1'
#
loop_
_entity.id
_entity.type
_entity.pdbx_description
1 polymer ?
#
loop_
_entity_poly.entity_id
_entity_poly.type
_entity_poly.pdbx_seq_one_letter_code
_entity_poly.pdbx_strand_id
1 'polypeptide(L)'
;MKIKEHDGTLIDVYAIYWMKGKTYFYGLIKEYGLSVFNADKVEVIDPTMSGDFIFFEDGIFFKPLIAEGILDDLVEGDLETYRRFIEILKAEGRVEPDFY
;
A
#
# COMPACT_ATOMS: atom_id res chain seq x y z
N MET A 1 -3.39 2.88 -7.72
CA MET A 1 -4.80 2.98 -7.31
C MET A 1 -4.81 3.91 -6.13
N LYS A 2 -5.78 4.82 -6.08
CA LYS A 2 -5.86 5.82 -5.03
C LYS A 2 -7.26 5.80 -4.42
N ILE A 3 -7.29 5.76 -3.10
CA ILE A 3 -8.51 5.84 -2.31
C ILE A 3 -8.55 7.17 -1.56
N LYS A 4 -9.75 7.55 -1.14
CA LYS A 4 -10.01 8.74 -0.35
C LYS A 4 -10.79 8.37 0.91
N GLU A 5 -10.29 8.82 2.06
CA GLU A 5 -10.97 8.69 3.34
C GLU A 5 -12.03 9.78 3.56
N HIS A 6 -12.84 9.60 4.60
CA HIS A 6 -13.97 10.50 4.90
C HIS A 6 -13.51 11.93 5.28
N ASP A 7 -12.29 12.10 5.76
CA ASP A 7 -11.67 13.40 6.06
C ASP A 7 -11.06 14.08 4.81
N GLY A 8 -11.08 13.38 3.66
CA GLY A 8 -10.52 13.85 2.40
C GLY A 8 -9.07 13.41 2.15
N THR A 9 -8.44 12.70 3.07
CA THR A 9 -7.08 12.18 2.92
C THR A 9 -6.99 11.23 1.73
N LEU A 10 -5.97 11.44 0.89
CA LEU A 10 -5.72 10.63 -0.31
C LEU A 10 -4.62 9.61 -0.03
N ILE A 11 -4.87 8.36 -0.38
CA ILE A 11 -4.00 7.23 -0.02
C ILE A 11 -3.73 6.37 -1.24
N ASP A 12 -2.46 6.14 -1.53
CA ASP A 12 -2.02 5.23 -2.57
C ASP A 12 -2.04 3.79 -2.04
N VAL A 13 -2.63 2.89 -2.82
CA VAL A 13 -2.84 1.48 -2.44
C VAL A 13 -1.82 0.57 -3.09
N TYR A 14 -1.22 -0.29 -2.26
CA TYR A 14 -0.15 -1.22 -2.62
C TYR A 14 -0.51 -2.70 -2.44
N ALA A 15 -1.68 -3.01 -1.88
CA ALA A 15 -2.24 -4.35 -1.97
C ALA A 15 -3.76 -4.34 -1.80
N ILE A 16 -4.41 -5.36 -2.35
CA ILE A 16 -5.83 -5.67 -2.17
C ILE A 16 -5.90 -7.10 -1.63
N TYR A 17 -6.62 -7.32 -0.54
CA TYR A 17 -6.79 -8.67 0.00
C TYR A 17 -8.23 -8.91 0.47
N TRP A 18 -8.59 -10.19 0.52
CA TRP A 18 -9.93 -10.62 0.88
C TRP A 18 -9.94 -11.37 2.20
N MET A 19 -10.83 -10.98 3.10
CA MET A 19 -11.00 -11.66 4.38
C MET A 19 -12.47 -11.68 4.77
N LYS A 20 -13.01 -12.87 5.09
CA LYS A 20 -14.40 -13.05 5.54
C LYS A 20 -15.44 -12.41 4.60
N GLY A 21 -15.22 -12.55 3.28
CA GLY A 21 -16.11 -12.01 2.26
C GLY A 21 -16.06 -10.49 2.09
N LYS A 22 -15.06 -9.82 2.69
CA LYS A 22 -14.82 -8.38 2.55
C LYS A 22 -13.52 -8.11 1.83
N THR A 23 -13.46 -6.97 1.14
CA THR A 23 -12.27 -6.47 0.46
C THR A 23 -11.58 -5.42 1.33
N TYR A 24 -10.27 -5.53 1.43
CA TYR A 24 -9.43 -4.61 2.16
C TYR A 24 -8.28 -4.13 1.29
N PHE A 25 -7.78 -2.93 1.60
CA PHE A 25 -6.65 -2.31 0.94
C PHE A 25 -5.52 -2.08 1.94
N TYR A 26 -4.29 -2.36 1.54
CA TYR A 26 -3.11 -1.79 2.20
C TYR A 26 -2.74 -0.48 1.53
N GLY A 27 -2.98 0.62 2.24
CA GLY A 27 -2.67 1.97 1.80
C GLY A 27 -1.46 2.53 2.54
N LEU A 28 -0.63 3.30 1.83
CA LEU A 28 0.56 3.94 2.40
C LEU A 28 0.18 5.20 3.18
N ILE A 29 0.46 5.19 4.48
CA ILE A 29 0.39 6.36 5.36
C ILE A 29 1.79 6.91 5.54
N LYS A 30 1.93 8.21 5.25
CA LYS A 30 3.19 8.94 5.40
C LYS A 30 3.73 8.80 6.83
N GLU A 31 5.03 8.53 6.95
CA GLU A 31 5.77 8.35 8.22
C GLU A 31 5.29 7.18 9.10
N TYR A 32 4.33 6.38 8.64
CA TYR A 32 3.83 5.22 9.38
C TYR A 32 4.15 3.91 8.65
N GLY A 33 3.82 3.79 7.35
CA GLY A 33 3.90 2.52 6.63
C GLY A 33 2.56 2.13 6.04
N LEU A 34 2.20 0.85 6.10
CA LEU A 34 0.96 0.34 5.51
C LEU A 34 -0.16 0.25 6.54
N SER A 35 -1.32 0.79 6.21
CA SER A 35 -2.54 0.69 7.00
C SER A 35 -3.64 -0.03 6.25
N VAL A 36 -4.53 -0.66 7.00
CA VAL A 36 -5.67 -1.42 6.47
C VAL A 36 -6.88 -0.50 6.30
N PHE A 37 -7.41 -0.45 5.08
CA PHE A 37 -8.65 0.25 4.76
C PHE A 37 -9.71 -0.76 4.31
N ASN A 38 -10.90 -0.69 4.89
CA ASN A 38 -12.03 -1.48 4.41
C ASN A 38 -12.60 -0.79 3.16
N ALA A 39 -12.73 -1.52 2.06
CA ALA A 39 -13.23 -0.99 0.79
C ALA A 39 -14.64 -0.36 0.90
N ASP A 40 -15.48 -0.83 1.83
CA ASP A 40 -16.82 -0.30 2.08
C ASP A 40 -16.82 1.07 2.78
N LYS A 41 -15.66 1.52 3.30
CA LYS A 41 -15.52 2.74 4.11
C LYS A 41 -14.72 3.85 3.43
N VAL A 42 -14.23 3.62 2.22
CA VAL A 42 -13.41 4.57 1.47
C VAL A 42 -13.95 4.73 0.05
N GLU A 43 -13.65 5.86 -0.58
CA GLU A 43 -13.99 6.11 -1.97
C GLU A 43 -12.80 5.75 -2.86
N VAL A 44 -13.00 4.95 -3.91
CA VAL A 44 -11.97 4.72 -4.93
C VAL A 44 -12.01 5.85 -5.94
N ILE A 45 -11.00 6.71 -5.94
CA ILE A 45 -10.93 7.89 -6.84
C ILE A 45 -10.10 7.62 -8.10
N ASP A 46 -9.17 6.67 -8.04
CA ASP A 46 -8.48 6.10 -9.20
C ASP A 46 -8.40 4.58 -9.04
N PRO A 47 -9.11 3.80 -9.87
CA PRO A 47 -9.18 2.35 -9.75
C PRO A 47 -7.93 1.63 -10.31
N THR A 48 -7.00 2.33 -10.95
CA THR A 48 -5.91 1.69 -11.69
C THR A 48 -4.72 1.40 -10.79
N MET A 49 -4.31 0.14 -10.64
CA MET A 49 -3.00 -0.19 -10.04
C MET A 49 -1.93 -0.28 -11.13
N SER A 50 -0.81 0.41 -10.93
CA SER A 50 0.34 0.40 -11.84
C SER A 50 1.55 -0.20 -11.16
N GLY A 51 2.22 -1.13 -11.82
CA GLY A 51 3.40 -1.81 -11.30
C GLY A 51 3.34 -3.32 -11.37
N ASP A 52 4.37 -3.95 -10.80
CA ASP A 52 4.44 -5.40 -10.68
C ASP A 52 3.66 -5.84 -9.44
N PHE A 53 2.53 -6.50 -9.67
CA PHE A 53 1.72 -7.11 -8.62
C PHE A 53 1.72 -8.63 -8.79
N ILE A 54 1.72 -9.35 -7.67
CA ILE A 54 1.62 -10.81 -7.64
C ILE A 54 0.43 -11.22 -6.79
N PHE A 55 -0.12 -12.39 -7.12
CA PHE A 55 -1.07 -13.06 -6.24
C PHE A 55 -0.30 -13.76 -5.12
N PHE A 56 -0.66 -13.48 -3.88
CA PHE A 56 -0.07 -14.08 -2.68
C PHE A 56 -1.18 -14.30 -1.63
N GLU A 57 -1.30 -15.54 -1.15
CA GLU A 57 -2.42 -15.99 -0.30
C GLU A 57 -3.79 -15.62 -0.90
N ASP A 58 -4.60 -14.84 -0.18
CA ASP A 58 -5.91 -14.35 -0.62
C ASP A 58 -5.85 -12.85 -0.98
N GLY A 59 -4.81 -12.45 -1.74
CA GLY A 59 -4.65 -11.06 -2.13
C GLY A 59 -3.74 -10.85 -3.35
N ILE A 60 -3.77 -9.61 -3.83
CA ILE A 60 -2.90 -9.07 -4.87
C ILE A 60 -2.02 -8.03 -4.21
N PHE A 61 -0.72 -8.28 -4.20
CA PHE A 61 0.25 -7.46 -3.49
C PHE A 61 1.26 -6.87 -4.46
N PHE A 62 1.67 -5.63 -4.20
CA PHE A 62 2.81 -5.03 -4.86
C PHE A 62 4.04 -5.88 -4.58
N LYS A 63 4.66 -6.40 -5.63
CA LYS A 63 5.63 -7.50 -5.59
C LYS A 63 6.79 -7.29 -4.59
N PRO A 64 7.40 -6.11 -4.45
CA PRO A 64 8.46 -5.89 -3.47
C PRO A 64 8.05 -6.13 -2.02
N LEU A 65 6.77 -5.94 -1.66
CA LEU A 65 6.28 -6.22 -0.30
C LEU A 65 6.55 -7.68 0.10
N ILE A 66 6.35 -8.59 -0.85
CA ILE A 66 6.53 -10.03 -0.66
C ILE A 66 7.98 -10.44 -0.95
N ALA A 67 8.55 -9.94 -2.05
CA ALA A 67 9.87 -10.34 -2.51
C ALA A 67 11.01 -9.91 -1.56
N GLU A 68 10.87 -8.74 -0.92
CA GLU A 68 11.84 -8.25 0.07
C GLU A 68 11.47 -8.65 1.51
N GLY A 69 10.31 -9.30 1.72
CA GLY A 69 9.85 -9.74 3.05
C GLY A 69 9.54 -8.60 4.02
N ILE A 70 9.06 -7.46 3.51
CA ILE A 70 8.89 -6.21 4.28
C ILE A 70 7.45 -5.92 4.70
N LEU A 71 6.48 -6.78 4.32
CA LEU A 71 5.06 -6.52 4.55
C LEU A 71 4.72 -6.39 6.04
N ASP A 72 5.12 -7.34 6.88
CA ASP A 72 4.76 -7.37 8.30
C ASP A 72 5.34 -6.16 9.04
N ASP A 73 6.64 -5.90 8.87
CA ASP A 73 7.33 -4.76 9.49
C ASP A 73 6.73 -3.41 9.05
N LEU A 74 6.30 -3.27 7.78
CA LEU A 74 5.61 -2.07 7.29
C LEU A 74 4.23 -1.87 7.91
N VAL A 75 3.52 -2.94 8.24
CA VAL A 75 2.21 -2.89 8.89
C VAL A 75 2.37 -2.60 10.39
N GLU A 76 3.46 -3.08 11.00
CA GLU A 76 3.81 -2.78 12.39
C GLU A 76 4.37 -1.36 12.59
N GLY A 77 4.66 -0.66 11.50
CA GLY A 77 5.12 0.73 11.51
C GLY A 77 6.62 0.89 11.77
N ASP A 78 7.42 -0.11 11.39
CA ASP A 78 8.87 -0.03 11.51
C ASP A 78 9.46 1.05 10.58
N LEU A 79 10.19 1.99 11.18
CA LEU A 79 10.72 3.15 10.47
C LEU A 79 11.86 2.80 9.50
N GLU A 80 12.64 1.76 9.79
CA GLU A 80 13.73 1.33 8.90
C GLU A 80 13.16 0.71 7.62
N THR A 81 12.15 -0.14 7.79
CA THR A 81 11.41 -0.80 6.72
C THR A 81 10.60 0.22 5.91
N TYR A 82 9.97 1.21 6.55
CA TYR A 82 9.33 2.33 5.85
C TYR A 82 10.33 3.04 4.93
N ARG A 83 11.51 3.41 5.44
CA ARG A 83 12.53 4.06 4.61
C ARG A 83 12.97 3.18 3.45
N ARG A 84 13.18 1.89 3.69
CA ARG A 84 13.51 0.92 2.64
C ARG A 84 12.43 0.85 1.57
N PHE A 85 11.16 0.85 1.97
CA PHE A 85 10.03 0.83 1.05
C PHE A 85 9.97 2.12 0.20
N ILE A 86 10.20 3.28 0.79
CA ILE A 86 10.26 4.55 0.05
C ILE A 86 11.39 4.52 -1.01
N GLU A 87 12.56 3.97 -0.68
CA GLU A 87 13.65 3.83 -1.65
C GLU A 87 13.30 2.91 -2.83
N ILE A 88 12.54 1.83 -2.57
CA ILE A 88 12.01 0.95 -3.63
C ILE A 88 11.05 1.74 -4.54
N LEU A 89 10.14 2.51 -3.95
CA LEU A 89 9.19 3.32 -4.72
C LEU A 89 9.89 4.39 -5.56
N LYS A 90 10.96 5.01 -5.04
CA LYS A 90 11.78 5.98 -5.77
C LYS A 90 12.51 5.31 -6.93
N ALA A 91 13.10 4.14 -6.72
CA ALA A 91 13.79 3.38 -7.77
C ALA A 91 12.86 2.99 -8.92
N GLU A 92 11.58 2.74 -8.64
CA GLU A 92 10.55 2.44 -9.65
C GLU A 92 9.84 3.69 -10.20
N GLY A 93 10.24 4.90 -9.79
CA GLY A 93 9.65 6.16 -10.25
C GLY A 93 8.19 6.37 -9.82
N ARG A 94 7.76 5.71 -8.73
CA ARG A 94 6.37 5.78 -8.22
C ARG A 94 6.12 6.92 -7.24
N VAL A 95 7.18 7.43 -6.61
CA VAL A 95 7.13 8.63 -5.77
C VAL A 95 8.18 9.62 -6.22
N GLU A 96 7.96 10.90 -5.92
CA GLU A 96 8.95 11.93 -6.21
C GLU A 96 10.25 11.67 -5.41
N PRO A 97 11.42 12.05 -5.94
CA PRO A 97 12.70 11.86 -5.25
C PRO A 97 12.75 12.47 -3.83
N ASP A 98 12.01 13.57 -3.63
CA ASP A 98 11.92 14.30 -2.36
C ASP A 98 10.82 13.78 -1.40
N PHE A 99 10.21 12.64 -1.69
CA PHE A 99 9.22 12.01 -0.82
C PHE A 99 9.91 11.46 0.46
N TYR A 100 9.55 12.03 1.62
CA TYR A 100 9.96 11.64 2.99
C TYR A 100 8.74 11.56 3.89
#